data_AF-A0A7K1ES51-F1
#
_entry.id   AF-A0A7K1ES51-F1
#
_cell.length_a   1.000
_cell.length_b   1.000
_cell.length_c   1.000
_cell.angle_alpha   90.00
_cell.angle_beta   90.00
_cell.angle_gamma   90.00
#
_symmetry.space_group_name_H-M   'P 1'
#
loop_
_entity.id
_entity.type
_entity.pdbx_description
1 polymer ?
#
loop_
_entity_poly.entity_id
_entity_poly.type
_entity_poly.pdbx_seq_one_letter_code
_entity_poly.pdbx_strand_id
1 'polypeptide(L)'
;MITVIRMYQKWISPAFPARCKYYPTCSEYAVLAIRSKGFFIGSALAFWRLLRCNPWSMGGIDYPPGGKELQVNNQQQRRKANK
;
A
#
# COMPACT_ATOMS: atom_id res chain seq x y z
N MET A 1 12.36 -24.51 -17.84
CA MET A 1 11.56 -24.25 -16.63
C MET A 1 11.95 -22.97 -15.87
N ILE A 2 13.23 -22.59 -15.78
CA ILE A 2 13.65 -21.31 -15.16
C ILE A 2 13.24 -20.06 -15.98
N THR A 3 13.04 -20.19 -17.29
CA THR A 3 12.66 -19.09 -18.18
C THR A 3 11.32 -18.45 -17.80
N VAL A 4 10.37 -19.26 -17.34
CA VAL A 4 9.03 -18.79 -16.92
C VAL A 4 9.14 -17.96 -15.64
N ILE A 5 9.96 -18.39 -14.68
CA ILE A 5 10.21 -17.68 -13.43
C ILE A 5 10.94 -16.36 -13.69
N ARG A 6 11.90 -16.34 -14.63
CA ARG A 6 12.59 -15.11 -15.03
C ARG A 6 11.71 -14.15 -15.82
N MET A 7 10.78 -14.64 -16.64
CA MET A 7 9.76 -13.79 -17.26
C MET A 7 8.82 -13.22 -16.20
N TYR A 8 8.39 -14.01 -15.23
CA TYR A 8 7.58 -13.53 -14.11
C TYR A 8 8.33 -12.46 -13.31
N GLN A 9 9.60 -12.67 -12.97
CA GLN A 9 10.43 -11.66 -12.33
C GLN A 9 10.60 -10.41 -13.22
N LYS A 10 10.80 -10.55 -14.53
CA LYS A 10 11.05 -9.40 -15.41
C LYS A 10 9.78 -8.61 -15.77
N TRP A 11 8.58 -9.18 -15.58
CA TRP A 11 7.30 -8.52 -15.86
C TRP A 11 6.56 -8.10 -14.57
N ILE A 12 6.54 -8.94 -13.53
CA ILE A 12 5.97 -8.60 -12.22
C ILE A 12 6.93 -7.77 -11.37
N SER A 13 8.24 -8.07 -11.33
CA SER A 13 9.18 -7.36 -10.44
C SER A 13 9.40 -5.87 -10.80
N PRO A 14 9.32 -5.39 -12.06
CA PRO A 14 9.36 -3.95 -12.31
C PRO A 14 8.01 -3.25 -12.08
N ALA A 15 6.89 -4.00 -12.00
CA ALA A 15 5.59 -3.44 -11.63
C ALA A 15 5.48 -3.17 -10.12
N PHE A 16 6.23 -3.92 -9.30
CA PHE A 16 6.37 -3.69 -7.87
C PHE A 16 7.78 -3.19 -7.55
N PRO A 17 8.04 -1.87 -7.55
CA PRO A 17 9.22 -1.38 -6.87
C PRO A 17 9.17 -1.87 -5.41
N ALA A 18 10.30 -2.31 -4.85
CA ALA A 18 10.44 -2.69 -3.42
C ALA A 18 10.20 -1.50 -2.46
N ARG A 19 9.59 -0.42 -2.93
CA ARG A 19 9.35 0.85 -2.27
C ARG A 19 8.07 1.42 -2.89
N CYS A 20 6.97 1.49 -2.12
CA CYS A 20 5.73 2.11 -2.61
C CYS A 20 6.07 3.55 -3.04
N LYS A 21 5.77 3.88 -4.31
CA LYS A 21 5.95 5.22 -4.88
C LYS A 21 5.02 6.25 -4.23
N TYR A 22 3.91 5.75 -3.71
CA TYR A 22 2.89 6.52 -3.03
C TYR A 22 3.13 6.50 -1.51
N TYR A 23 2.94 7.66 -0.90
CA TYR A 23 2.88 7.78 0.56
C TYR A 23 1.41 7.92 0.98
N PRO A 24 0.92 7.17 1.98
CA PRO A 24 1.56 6.10 2.74
C PRO A 24 1.70 4.80 1.92
N THR A 25 2.50 3.85 2.42
CA THR A 25 2.72 2.58 1.70
C THR A 25 1.42 1.84 1.44
N CYS A 26 1.43 1.03 0.39
CA CYS A 26 0.32 0.20 -0.06
C CYS A 26 -0.26 -0.69 1.08
N SER A 27 0.61 -1.23 1.94
CA SER A 27 0.24 -1.99 3.13
C SER A 27 -0.38 -1.12 4.22
N GLU A 28 0.17 0.07 4.45
CA GLU A 28 -0.36 1.03 5.43
C GLU A 28 -1.73 1.54 4.96
N TYR A 29 -1.88 1.88 3.68
CA TYR A 29 -3.15 2.24 3.07
C TYR A 29 -4.19 1.14 3.24
N ALA A 30 -3.82 -0.13 3.03
CA ALA A 30 -4.72 -1.26 3.24
C ALA A 30 -5.21 -1.33 4.70
N VAL A 31 -4.31 -1.20 5.67
CA VAL A 31 -4.66 -1.19 7.10
C VAL A 31 -5.58 -0.02 7.43
N LEU A 32 -5.29 1.18 6.94
CA LEU A 32 -6.09 2.38 7.16
C LEU A 32 -7.48 2.25 6.52
N ALA A 33 -7.56 1.72 5.30
CA ALA A 33 -8.81 1.50 4.59
C ALA A 33 -9.67 0.44 5.29
N ILE A 34 -9.04 -0.66 5.75
CA ILE A 34 -9.72 -1.73 6.52
C ILE A 34 -10.24 -1.19 7.85
N ARG A 35 -9.45 -0.41 8.58
CA ARG A 35 -9.90 0.21 9.85
C ARG A 35 -11.03 1.22 9.66
N SER A 36 -11.06 1.94 8.53
CA SER A 36 -12.06 2.99 8.29
C SER A 36 -13.36 2.48 7.65
N LYS A 37 -13.29 1.54 6.70
CA LYS A 37 -14.43 1.06 5.89
C LYS A 37 -14.79 -0.42 6.14
N GLY A 38 -14.04 -1.12 6.99
CA GLY A 38 -14.19 -2.56 7.21
C GLY A 38 -13.34 -3.41 6.27
N PHE A 39 -13.18 -4.69 6.61
CA PHE A 39 -12.25 -5.60 5.96
C PHE A 39 -12.48 -5.76 4.44
N PHE A 40 -13.72 -6.02 4.04
CA PHE A 40 -14.06 -6.30 2.63
C PHE A 40 -13.88 -5.06 1.74
N ILE A 41 -14.43 -3.91 2.13
CA ILE A 41 -14.36 -2.67 1.35
C ILE A 41 -12.94 -2.10 1.35
N GLY A 42 -12.26 -2.14 2.50
CA GLY A 42 -10.88 -1.69 2.63
C GLY A 42 -9.90 -2.51 1.80
N SER A 43 -10.08 -3.84 1.80
CA SER A 43 -9.28 -4.74 0.96
C SER A 43 -9.52 -4.49 -0.53
N ALA A 44 -10.79 -4.36 -0.95
CA ALA A 44 -11.11 -4.06 -2.35
C ALA A 44 -10.50 -2.73 -2.83
N LEU A 45 -10.57 -1.65 -2.04
CA LEU A 45 -9.95 -0.36 -2.38
C LEU A 45 -8.41 -0.46 -2.49
N ALA A 46 -7.78 -1.16 -1.54
CA ALA A 46 -6.34 -1.34 -1.53
C ALA A 46 -5.87 -2.19 -2.70
N PHE A 47 -6.59 -3.27 -3.00
CA PHE A 47 -6.30 -4.17 -4.11
C PHE A 47 -6.47 -3.46 -5.46
N TRP A 48 -7.53 -2.67 -5.60
CA TRP A 48 -7.76 -1.84 -6.77
C TRP A 48 -6.65 -0.80 -6.98
N ARG A 49 -6.14 -0.20 -5.89
CA ARG A 49 -4.99 0.70 -5.96
C ARG A 49 -3.70 -0.02 -6.33
N LEU A 50 -3.53 -1.26 -5.86
CA LEU A 50 -2.37 -2.10 -6.18
C LEU A 50 -2.35 -2.48 -7.66
N LEU A 51 -3.51 -2.88 -8.20
CA LEU A 51 -3.68 -3.19 -9.63
C LEU A 51 -3.42 -1.97 -10.53
N ARG A 52 -3.70 -0.76 -10.03
CA ARG A 52 -3.48 0.50 -10.76
C ARG A 52 -2.08 1.08 -10.56
N CYS A 53 -1.26 0.48 -9.68
CA CYS A 53 0.09 0.92 -9.38
C CYS A 53 1.04 0.52 -10.53
N ASN A 54 0.90 1.17 -11.68
CA ASN A 54 1.74 0.95 -12.86
C ASN A 54 3.03 1.81 -12.74
N PRO A 55 4.21 1.35 -13.20
CA PRO A 55 5.47 2.08 -13.08
C PRO A 55 5.48 3.46 -13.76
N TRP A 56 4.58 3.68 -14.73
CA TRP A 56 4.38 4.97 -15.39
C TRP A 56 3.57 6.00 -14.61
N SER A 57 3.05 5.63 -13.44
CA SER A 57 2.26 6.53 -12.61
C SER A 57 3.17 7.49 -11.84
N MET A 58 2.99 8.81 -11.96
CA MET A 58 3.65 9.80 -11.10
C MET A 58 3.15 9.58 -9.66
N GLY A 59 4.08 9.27 -8.75
CA GLY A 59 3.75 8.99 -7.36
C GLY A 59 3.19 10.23 -6.66
N GLY A 60 2.45 10.02 -5.58
CA GLY A 60 1.82 11.10 -4.83
C GLY A 60 1.42 10.68 -3.42
N ILE A 61 0.76 11.60 -2.73
CA ILE A 61 0.21 11.36 -1.39
C ILE A 61 -1.29 11.07 -1.54
N ASP A 62 -1.74 9.83 -1.29
CA ASP A 62 -3.18 9.55 -1.21
C ASP A 62 -3.53 8.76 0.05
N TYR A 63 -4.31 9.40 0.92
CA TYR A 63 -4.89 8.76 2.09
C TYR A 63 -6.30 8.26 1.76
N PRO A 64 -6.70 7.10 2.32
CA PRO A 64 -8.10 6.73 2.27
C PRO A 64 -8.90 7.72 3.14
N PRO A 65 -10.20 7.94 2.87
CA PRO A 65 -11.04 8.78 3.71
C PRO A 65 -11.01 8.24 5.16
N GLY A 66 -10.73 9.10 6.14
CA GLY A 66 -10.53 8.72 7.55
C GLY A 66 -9.13 8.15 7.89
N GLY A 67 -8.32 7.77 6.90
CA GLY A 67 -7.00 7.17 7.10
C GLY A 67 -5.96 8.13 7.71
N LYS A 68 -6.07 9.44 7.46
CA LYS A 68 -5.14 10.44 8.00
C LYS A 68 -5.05 10.42 9.54
N GLU A 69 -6.19 10.31 10.22
CA GLU A 69 -6.28 10.33 11.68
C GLU A 69 -5.80 9.01 12.30
N LEU A 70 -6.19 7.89 11.68
CA LEU A 70 -5.76 6.55 12.07
C LEU A 70 -4.23 6.39 11.97
N GLN A 71 -3.60 7.02 10.97
CA GLN A 71 -2.15 6.95 10.81
C GLN A 71 -1.41 7.75 11.91
N VAL A 72 -1.89 8.94 12.27
CA VAL A 72 -1.33 9.76 13.36
C VAL A 72 -1.39 9.01 14.70
N ASN A 73 -2.53 8.37 15.00
CA ASN A 73 -2.68 7.55 16.21
C ASN A 73 -1.70 6.37 16.24
N ASN A 74 -1.52 5.66 15.12
CA ASN A 74 -0.58 4.54 15.03
C ASN A 74 0.87 4.97 15.30
N GLN A 75 1.28 6.15 14.83
CA GLN A 75 2.61 6.70 15.08
C GLN A 75 2.81 7.12 16.54
N GLN A 76 1.80 7.73 17.17
CA GLN A 76 1.85 8.07 18.59
C GLN A 76 1.94 6.83 19.48
N GLN A 77 1.20 5.76 19.15
CA GLN A 77 1.28 4.48 19.86
C GLN A 77 2.69 3.87 19.77
N ARG A 78 3.29 3.88 18.58
CA ARG A 78 4.69 3.42 18.39
C ARG A 78 5.69 4.22 19.21
N ARG A 79 5.53 5.55 19.29
CA ARG A 79 6.39 6.42 20.11
C ARG A 79 6.24 6.14 21.61
N LYS A 80 5.02 5.86 22.08
CA LYS A 80 4.76 5.49 23.48
C LYS A 80 5.32 4.12 23.84
N ALA A 81 5.33 3.16 22.91
CA ALA A 81 5.87 1.82 23.14
C ALA A 81 7.42 1.76 23.14
N ASN A 82 8.08 2.80 22.62
CA ASN A 82 9.54 2.90 22.58
C ASN A 82 10.12 3.80 23.70
N LYS A 83 9.25 4.38 24.53
CA LYS A 83 9.60 5.20 25.70
C LYS A 83 9.35 4.38 26.96
#